data_AF-T1KL55-F1
#
_entry.id   AF-T1KL55-F1
#
_cell.length_a   1.000
_cell.length_b   1.000
_cell.length_c   1.000
_cell.angle_alpha   90.00
_cell.angle_beta   90.00
_cell.angle_gamma   90.00
#
_symmetry.space_group_name_H-M   'P 1'
#
loop_
_entity.id
_entity.type
_entity.pdbx_description
1 polymer ?
#
loop_
_entity_poly.entity_id
_entity_poly.type
_entity_poly.pdbx_seq_one_letter_code
_entity_poly.pdbx_strand_id
1 'polypeptide(L)'
;MPQITNLVGDSSSSKPIGVIAWMMNLEGTKLTFMNLLLIFASIYLISFDFLATKTSNKIERLFLIFRHANLGSQILWIVTLRSQRWRYIEMIELFENQTRCNLGNTRVRRHLTKIRHLVSCYVIAFLMLSILITVFYKPLMILYDSKDYLRFGKSLTFGLFNVLTILVYPLYIQFLVESCLHIHACWLTVEEHMRLLKNNDSRALTIEKIREVRSMYSIAAVITEKMDSFLRFPIAIFSAFFIIANFIFFVRVWTEFSIIGLARYILRFSIFSFVIWNMIYIHYLTHKSFDEVYSLSYGKHTFQVNNEIHLFLDRIGQSNVGFSFLKISLITPTFVTSLASLTLTFVLSLPSLIEEII
;
A
#
# COMPACT_ATOMS: atom_id res chain seq x y z
N MET A 1 36.21 10.03 -34.41
CA MET A 1 35.80 9.97 -32.99
C MET A 1 34.29 10.11 -32.94
N PRO A 2 33.53 9.07 -32.54
CA PRO A 2 32.09 9.20 -32.42
C PRO A 2 31.75 10.01 -31.17
N GLN A 3 30.84 10.97 -31.34
CA GLN A 3 30.25 11.79 -30.30
C GLN A 3 29.55 10.89 -29.28
N ILE A 4 30.07 10.88 -28.05
CA ILE A 4 29.37 10.37 -26.88
C ILE A 4 28.22 11.34 -26.63
N THR A 5 27.02 10.96 -27.06
CA THR A 5 25.79 11.60 -26.62
C THR A 5 25.69 11.36 -25.12
N ASN A 6 25.76 12.45 -24.35
CA ASN A 6 25.45 12.44 -22.94
C ASN A 6 23.99 11.98 -22.78
N LEU A 7 23.82 10.70 -22.43
CA LEU A 7 22.62 10.20 -21.78
C LEU A 7 22.48 10.95 -20.45
N VAL A 8 21.80 12.09 -20.50
CA VAL A 8 21.16 12.65 -19.32
C VAL A 8 20.18 11.57 -18.86
N GLY A 9 20.59 10.85 -17.82
CA GLY A 9 19.80 9.77 -17.23
C GLY A 9 18.55 10.36 -16.58
N ASP A 10 17.48 10.48 -17.37
CA ASP A 10 16.15 10.69 -16.84
C ASP A 10 15.85 9.55 -15.87
N SER A 11 15.82 9.85 -14.58
CA SER A 11 15.48 8.89 -13.54
C SER A 11 14.16 8.22 -13.89
N SER A 12 14.14 6.89 -14.03
CA SER A 12 12.93 6.17 -14.42
C SER A 12 11.77 6.51 -13.48
N SER A 13 10.62 6.88 -14.05
CA SER A 13 9.47 7.40 -13.27
C SER A 13 8.86 6.38 -12.30
N SER A 14 9.24 5.12 -12.47
CA SER A 14 8.94 3.94 -11.66
C SER A 14 9.68 3.90 -10.33
N LYS A 15 10.81 4.61 -10.21
CA LYS A 15 11.53 4.67 -8.94
C LYS A 15 10.62 5.24 -7.86
N PRO A 16 10.67 4.70 -6.63
CA PRO A 16 9.86 5.20 -5.55
C PRO A 16 10.16 6.68 -5.34
N ILE A 17 9.14 7.48 -5.00
CA ILE A 17 9.30 8.91 -4.72
C ILE A 17 8.82 9.21 -3.30
N GLY A 18 9.45 10.23 -2.68
CA GLY A 18 9.06 10.77 -1.39
C GLY A 18 9.96 10.33 -0.25
N VAL A 19 9.49 10.47 0.99
CA VAL A 19 10.33 10.38 2.19
C VAL A 19 11.03 9.02 2.29
N ILE A 20 10.36 7.94 1.89
CA ILE A 20 10.96 6.60 1.95
C ILE A 20 11.97 6.38 0.84
N ALA A 21 11.72 6.86 -0.37
CA ALA A 21 12.73 6.83 -1.44
C ALA A 21 13.96 7.64 -1.05
N TRP A 22 13.75 8.79 -0.41
CA TRP A 22 14.82 9.60 0.13
C TRP A 22 15.58 8.86 1.23
N MET A 23 14.89 8.24 2.20
CA MET A 23 15.52 7.39 3.22
C MET A 23 16.29 6.21 2.61
N MET A 24 15.74 5.62 1.55
CA MET A 24 16.34 4.54 0.77
C MET A 24 17.52 4.98 -0.09
N ASN A 25 17.84 6.28 -0.15
CA ASN A 25 19.04 6.83 -0.78
C ASN A 25 20.03 7.38 0.24
N LEU A 26 19.65 7.52 1.52
CA LEU A 26 20.56 7.95 2.56
C LEU A 26 21.54 6.84 2.91
N GLU A 27 22.80 7.20 3.12
CA GLU A 27 23.85 6.28 3.57
C GLU A 27 24.43 6.70 4.93
N GLY A 28 25.01 5.73 5.64
CA GLY A 28 25.74 5.95 6.89
C GLY A 28 24.91 6.52 8.04
N THR A 29 25.41 7.62 8.61
CA THR A 29 24.89 8.22 9.85
C THR A 29 23.51 8.83 9.69
N LYS A 30 23.20 9.42 8.52
CA LYS A 30 21.90 10.07 8.24
C LYS A 30 20.74 9.07 8.23
N LEU A 31 20.92 7.92 7.58
CA LEU A 31 19.93 6.84 7.60
C LEU A 31 19.72 6.28 9.02
N THR A 32 20.81 6.12 9.75
CA THR A 32 20.77 5.63 11.14
C THR A 32 19.96 6.58 12.01
N PHE A 33 20.18 7.88 11.87
CA PHE A 33 19.44 8.92 12.58
C PHE A 33 17.93 8.89 12.25
N MET A 34 17.55 8.84 10.98
CA MET A 34 16.13 8.83 10.59
C MET A 34 15.40 7.57 11.08
N ASN A 35 16.04 6.40 11.00
CA ASN A 35 15.45 5.16 11.52
C ASN A 35 15.30 5.20 13.05
N LEU A 36 16.30 5.70 13.77
CA LEU A 36 16.21 5.88 15.22
C LEU A 36 15.09 6.85 15.59
N LEU A 37 14.95 7.96 14.87
CA LEU A 37 13.89 8.94 15.08
C LEU A 37 12.49 8.30 14.94
N LEU A 38 12.27 7.49 13.90
CA LEU A 38 11.00 6.78 13.71
C LEU A 38 10.74 5.76 14.82
N ILE A 39 11.76 5.01 15.23
CA ILE A 39 11.65 4.03 16.33
C ILE A 39 11.30 4.75 17.64
N PHE A 40 12.00 5.84 17.96
CA PHE A 40 11.70 6.64 19.15
C PHE A 40 10.30 7.25 19.10
N ALA A 41 9.84 7.72 17.95
CA ALA A 41 8.48 8.22 17.76
C ALA A 41 7.43 7.12 18.04
N SER A 42 7.64 5.90 17.54
CA SER A 42 6.75 4.78 17.80
C SER A 42 6.76 4.32 19.27
N ILE A 43 7.94 4.26 19.91
CA ILE A 43 8.07 3.93 21.35
C ILE A 43 7.38 4.99 22.22
N TYR A 44 7.53 6.27 21.86
CA TYR A 44 6.84 7.35 22.53
C TYR A 44 5.33 7.18 22.43
N LEU A 45 4.80 6.88 21.25
CA LEU A 45 3.35 6.65 21.07
C LEU A 45 2.83 5.52 21.96
N ILE A 46 3.58 4.41 22.03
CA ILE A 46 3.23 3.29 22.91
C ILE A 46 3.23 3.73 24.38
N SER A 47 4.27 4.45 24.81
CA SER A 47 4.39 4.93 26.20
C SER A 47 3.28 5.92 26.55
N PHE A 48 2.93 6.82 25.62
CA PHE A 48 1.90 7.82 25.80
C PHE A 48 0.51 7.19 25.91
N ASP A 49 0.18 6.27 24.99
CA ASP A 49 -1.07 5.52 25.02
C ASP A 49 -1.18 4.68 26.31
N PHE A 50 -0.08 4.08 26.78
CA PHE A 50 -0.04 3.37 28.06
C PHE A 50 -0.32 4.30 29.24
N LEU A 51 0.21 5.52 29.26
CA LEU A 51 -0.07 6.48 30.33
C LEU A 51 -1.53 6.93 30.33
N ALA A 52 -2.16 7.01 29.15
CA ALA A 52 -3.55 7.45 28.97
C ALA A 52 -4.60 6.37 29.35
N THR A 53 -4.22 5.11 29.55
CA THR A 53 -5.17 3.99 29.77
C THR A 53 -5.86 3.94 31.13
N LYS A 54 -5.57 4.86 32.07
CA LYS A 54 -6.09 4.77 33.45
C LYS A 54 -7.63 4.89 33.59
N THR A 55 -8.39 5.15 32.51
CA THR A 55 -9.84 5.43 32.59
C THR A 55 -10.68 4.81 31.45
N SER A 56 -10.31 3.66 30.89
CA SER A 56 -10.87 3.17 29.61
C SER A 56 -11.83 1.97 29.70
N ASN A 57 -12.92 2.01 28.93
CA ASN A 57 -13.88 0.91 28.72
C ASN A 57 -13.23 -0.32 28.06
N LYS A 58 -13.81 -1.53 28.21
CA LYS A 58 -13.26 -2.80 27.67
C LYS A 58 -12.91 -2.73 26.18
N ILE A 59 -13.76 -2.11 25.35
CA ILE A 59 -13.57 -1.97 23.89
C ILE A 59 -12.36 -1.07 23.56
N GLU A 60 -12.19 0.02 24.29
CA GLU A 60 -11.09 0.95 24.04
C GLU A 60 -9.77 0.36 24.53
N ARG A 61 -9.78 -0.43 25.62
CA ARG A 61 -8.62 -1.26 26.02
C ARG A 61 -8.23 -2.26 24.93
N LEU A 62 -9.20 -2.94 24.31
CA LEU A 62 -8.94 -3.85 23.19
C LEU A 62 -8.31 -3.09 21.99
N PHE A 63 -8.88 -1.94 21.62
CA PHE A 63 -8.34 -1.09 20.56
C PHE A 63 -6.88 -0.68 20.83
N LEU A 64 -6.58 -0.30 22.08
CA LEU A 64 -5.24 0.12 22.48
C LEU A 64 -4.25 -1.04 22.40
N ILE A 65 -4.62 -2.25 22.82
CA ILE A 65 -3.79 -3.45 22.64
C ILE A 65 -3.45 -3.66 21.16
N PHE A 66 -4.45 -3.62 20.28
CA PHE A 66 -4.22 -3.77 18.83
C PHE A 66 -3.37 -2.64 18.24
N ARG A 67 -3.55 -1.41 18.72
CA ARG A 67 -2.73 -0.27 18.30
C ARG A 67 -1.28 -0.43 18.73
N HIS A 68 -1.03 -0.88 19.96
CA HIS A 68 0.33 -1.17 20.43
C HIS A 68 0.98 -2.31 19.66
N ALA A 69 0.24 -3.40 19.39
CA ALA A 69 0.73 -4.50 18.57
C ALA A 69 1.11 -4.03 17.16
N ASN A 70 0.28 -3.18 16.55
CA ASN A 70 0.57 -2.58 15.24
C ASN A 70 1.80 -1.66 15.28
N LEU A 71 1.93 -0.79 16.28
CA LEU A 71 3.10 0.08 16.43
C LEU A 71 4.39 -0.73 16.67
N GLY A 72 4.34 -1.76 17.51
CA GLY A 72 5.45 -2.68 17.73
C GLY A 72 5.85 -3.40 16.44
N SER A 73 4.85 -3.83 15.65
CA SER A 73 5.10 -4.43 14.35
C SER A 73 5.66 -3.44 13.33
N GLN A 74 5.28 -2.16 13.36
CA GLN A 74 5.86 -1.13 12.50
C GLN A 74 7.32 -0.87 12.86
N ILE A 75 7.67 -0.87 14.15
CA ILE A 75 9.07 -0.79 14.60
C ILE A 75 9.86 -1.97 14.04
N LEU A 76 9.34 -3.20 14.21
CA LEU A 76 9.98 -4.40 13.67
C LEU A 76 10.14 -4.33 12.14
N TRP A 77 9.13 -3.78 11.46
CA TRP A 77 9.20 -3.57 10.02
C TRP A 77 10.27 -2.55 9.63
N ILE A 78 10.37 -1.40 10.29
CA ILE A 78 11.39 -0.39 10.01
C ILE A 78 12.80 -0.98 10.20
N VAL A 79 13.00 -1.76 11.26
CA VAL A 79 14.26 -2.46 11.51
C VAL A 79 14.55 -3.50 10.41
N THR A 80 13.54 -4.25 9.98
CA THR A 80 13.68 -5.25 8.90
C THR A 80 13.95 -4.58 7.55
N LEU A 81 13.27 -3.48 7.25
CA LEU A 81 13.48 -2.71 6.02
C LEU A 81 14.90 -2.14 5.97
N ARG A 82 15.44 -1.70 7.11
CA ARG A 82 16.83 -1.27 7.21
C ARG A 82 17.81 -2.38 6.85
N SER A 83 17.61 -3.60 7.38
CA SER A 83 18.52 -4.72 7.12
C SER A 83 18.36 -5.30 5.72
N GLN A 84 17.15 -5.26 5.16
CA GLN A 84 16.82 -5.82 3.85
C GLN A 84 16.72 -4.78 2.73
N ARG A 85 17.15 -3.54 2.95
CA ARG A 85 17.08 -2.44 1.97
C ARG A 85 17.62 -2.83 0.60
N TRP A 86 18.78 -3.47 0.56
CA TRP A 86 19.42 -3.89 -0.69
C TRP A 86 18.53 -4.84 -1.51
N ARG A 87 17.83 -5.76 -0.84
CA ARG A 87 16.88 -6.68 -1.51
C ARG A 87 15.72 -5.93 -2.14
N TYR A 88 15.22 -4.88 -1.48
CA TYR A 88 14.13 -4.07 -2.03
C TYR A 88 14.59 -3.23 -3.24
N ILE A 89 15.78 -2.63 -3.17
CA ILE A 89 16.35 -1.90 -4.32
C ILE A 89 16.57 -2.86 -5.49
N GLU A 90 17.17 -4.02 -5.22
CA GLU A 90 17.39 -5.06 -6.23
C GLU A 90 16.07 -5.49 -6.88
N MET A 91 15.00 -5.72 -6.10
CA MET A 91 13.67 -6.04 -6.65
C MET A 91 13.11 -4.93 -7.54
N ILE A 92 13.31 -3.66 -7.18
CA ILE A 92 12.86 -2.53 -7.99
C ILE A 92 13.59 -2.51 -9.34
N GLU A 93 14.90 -2.76 -9.34
CA GLU A 93 15.73 -2.69 -10.53
C GLU A 93 15.64 -3.97 -11.38
N LEU A 94 15.19 -5.09 -10.79
CA LEU A 94 15.19 -6.40 -11.44
C LEU A 94 14.42 -6.40 -12.77
N PHE A 95 13.29 -5.70 -12.85
CA PHE A 95 12.50 -5.64 -14.08
C PHE A 95 13.25 -4.92 -15.20
N GLU A 96 13.74 -3.71 -14.94
CA GLU A 96 14.48 -2.89 -15.92
C GLU A 96 15.77 -3.61 -16.35
N ASN A 97 16.47 -4.25 -15.40
CA ASN A 97 17.70 -4.98 -15.67
C ASN A 97 17.48 -6.23 -16.55
N GLN A 98 16.39 -6.98 -16.33
CA GLN A 98 16.12 -8.21 -17.07
C GLN A 98 15.42 -7.99 -18.41
N THR A 99 14.53 -7.01 -18.50
CA THR A 99 13.77 -6.74 -19.73
C THR A 99 14.44 -5.72 -20.64
N ARG A 100 15.39 -4.92 -20.12
CA ARG A 100 15.98 -3.73 -20.78
C ARG A 100 14.93 -2.69 -21.20
N CYS A 101 13.69 -2.80 -20.71
CA CYS A 101 12.63 -1.85 -20.97
C CYS A 101 12.69 -0.72 -19.95
N ASN A 102 12.63 0.52 -20.43
CA ASN A 102 12.47 1.68 -19.56
C ASN A 102 11.01 1.76 -19.07
N LEU A 103 10.80 1.76 -17.76
CA LEU A 103 9.48 1.95 -17.14
C LEU A 103 8.97 3.41 -17.24
N GLY A 104 9.73 4.31 -17.88
CA GLY A 104 9.46 5.73 -18.05
C GLY A 104 8.40 6.12 -19.09
N ASN A 105 7.60 5.17 -19.62
CA ASN A 105 6.58 5.51 -20.61
C ASN A 105 5.58 6.57 -20.05
N THR A 106 5.22 7.54 -20.90
CA THR A 106 4.23 8.59 -20.63
C THR A 106 2.92 8.07 -20.00
N ARG A 107 2.39 6.93 -20.46
CA ARG A 107 1.15 6.33 -19.92
C ARG A 107 1.36 5.83 -18.49
N VAL A 108 2.46 5.12 -18.25
CA VAL A 108 2.87 4.64 -16.92
C VAL A 108 3.08 5.83 -15.99
N ARG A 109 3.88 6.82 -16.40
CA ARG A 109 4.15 8.03 -15.64
C ARG A 109 2.89 8.79 -15.24
N ARG A 110 1.92 8.94 -16.16
CA ARG A 110 0.64 9.61 -15.87
C ARG A 110 -0.16 8.85 -14.82
N HIS A 111 -0.20 7.52 -14.92
CA HIS A 111 -0.87 6.66 -13.94
C HIS A 111 -0.22 6.77 -12.55
N LEU A 112 1.11 6.63 -12.47
CA LEU A 112 1.87 6.74 -11.22
C LEU A 112 1.69 8.11 -10.56
N THR A 113 1.78 9.19 -11.34
CA THR A 113 1.62 10.57 -10.83
C THR A 113 0.23 10.79 -10.24
N LYS A 114 -0.82 10.25 -10.88
CA LYS A 114 -2.20 10.36 -10.37
C LYS A 114 -2.34 9.70 -9.01
N ILE A 115 -1.84 8.47 -8.85
CA ILE A 115 -1.93 7.74 -7.59
C ILE A 115 -1.08 8.41 -6.51
N ARG A 116 0.13 8.88 -6.84
CA ARG A 116 0.98 9.66 -5.92
C ARG A 116 0.32 10.94 -5.43
N HIS A 117 -0.39 11.65 -6.31
CA HIS A 117 -1.17 12.81 -5.92
C HIS A 117 -2.29 12.45 -4.95
N LEU A 118 -3.00 11.34 -5.18
CA LEU A 118 -4.04 10.85 -4.27
C LEU A 118 -3.45 10.48 -2.90
N VAL A 119 -2.30 9.80 -2.86
CA VAL A 119 -1.58 9.53 -1.60
C VAL A 119 -1.26 10.82 -0.87
N SER A 120 -0.70 11.81 -1.56
CA SER A 120 -0.40 13.13 -0.99
C SER A 120 -1.65 13.79 -0.39
N CYS A 121 -2.77 13.77 -1.11
CA CYS A 121 -4.06 14.27 -0.60
C CYS A 121 -4.49 13.54 0.68
N TYR A 122 -4.38 12.21 0.74
CA TYR A 122 -4.71 11.45 1.94
C TYR A 122 -3.79 11.78 3.11
N VAL A 123 -2.48 11.93 2.88
CA VAL A 123 -1.52 12.32 3.91
C VAL A 123 -1.86 13.70 4.46
N ILE A 124 -2.11 14.68 3.59
CA ILE A 124 -2.49 16.04 4.00
C ILE A 124 -3.80 16.03 4.79
N ALA A 125 -4.84 15.35 4.29
CA ALA A 125 -6.13 15.25 4.98
C ALA A 125 -5.98 14.61 6.38
N PHE A 126 -5.17 13.56 6.50
CA PHE A 126 -4.88 12.89 7.76
C PHE A 126 -4.13 13.79 8.74
N LEU A 127 -3.16 14.58 8.27
CA LEU A 127 -2.44 15.53 9.10
C LEU A 127 -3.32 16.68 9.56
N MET A 128 -4.10 17.28 8.66
CA MET A 128 -5.04 18.35 8.99
C MET A 128 -6.05 17.89 10.03
N LEU A 129 -6.63 16.70 9.86
CA LEU A 129 -7.56 16.14 10.84
C LEU A 129 -6.88 15.87 12.19
N SER A 130 -5.66 15.32 12.18
CA SER A 130 -4.89 15.04 13.40
C SER A 130 -4.54 16.31 14.16
N ILE A 131 -4.08 17.35 13.46
CA ILE A 131 -3.78 18.68 14.03
C ILE A 131 -5.05 19.29 14.62
N LEU A 132 -6.16 19.31 13.87
CA LEU A 132 -7.45 19.84 14.33
C LEU A 132 -7.88 19.21 15.65
N ILE A 133 -7.73 17.89 15.78
CA ILE A 133 -8.16 17.16 16.99
C ILE A 133 -7.19 17.39 18.16
N THR A 134 -5.90 17.21 17.92
CA THR A 134 -4.91 17.07 18.99
C THR A 134 -4.34 18.41 19.46
N VAL A 135 -4.22 19.37 18.55
CA VAL A 135 -3.63 20.69 18.83
C VAL A 135 -4.70 21.72 19.15
N PHE A 136 -5.86 21.65 18.48
CA PHE A 136 -6.92 22.65 18.65
C PHE A 136 -8.04 22.15 19.55
N TYR A 137 -8.79 21.13 19.12
CA TYR A 137 -10.02 20.70 19.79
C TYR A 137 -9.79 20.28 21.25
N LYS A 138 -8.84 19.37 21.51
CA LYS A 138 -8.58 18.87 22.88
C LYS A 138 -8.08 19.98 23.83
N PRO A 139 -7.08 20.80 23.49
CA PRO A 139 -6.66 21.89 24.36
C PRO A 139 -7.76 22.95 24.58
N LEU A 140 -8.52 23.31 23.55
CA LEU A 140 -9.62 24.28 23.68
C LEU A 140 -10.72 23.80 24.63
N MET A 141 -11.10 22.51 24.55
CA MET A 141 -12.05 21.92 25.49
C MET A 141 -11.54 22.00 26.94
N ILE A 142 -10.26 21.69 27.17
CA ILE A 142 -9.65 21.82 28.51
C ILE A 142 -9.68 23.26 29.01
N LEU A 143 -9.38 24.23 28.13
CA LEU A 143 -9.41 25.64 28.49
C LEU A 143 -10.82 26.10 28.86
N TYR A 144 -11.83 25.66 28.09
CA TYR A 144 -13.23 25.98 28.34
C TYR A 144 -13.73 25.39 29.67
N ASP A 145 -13.44 24.11 29.91
CA ASP A 145 -13.96 23.37 31.06
C ASP A 145 -13.26 23.76 32.38
N SER A 146 -11.94 23.95 32.36
CA SER A 146 -11.15 24.09 33.59
C SER A 146 -10.61 25.49 33.86
N LYS A 147 -10.57 26.38 32.85
CA LYS A 147 -9.87 27.68 32.89
C LYS A 147 -8.41 27.60 33.37
N ASP A 148 -7.81 26.41 33.33
CA ASP A 148 -6.45 26.14 33.78
C ASP A 148 -5.47 26.32 32.62
N TYR A 149 -4.81 27.48 32.59
CA TYR A 149 -3.81 27.84 31.58
C TYR A 149 -2.60 26.91 31.56
N LEU A 150 -2.21 26.35 32.72
CA LEU A 150 -1.06 25.45 32.82
C LEU A 150 -1.40 24.09 32.20
N ARG A 151 -2.61 23.59 32.45
CA ARG A 151 -3.11 22.36 31.81
C ARG A 151 -3.32 22.54 30.31
N PHE A 152 -3.78 23.71 29.89
CA PHE A 152 -3.87 24.09 28.47
C PHE A 152 -2.49 24.04 27.79
N GLY A 153 -1.48 24.72 28.35
CA GLY A 153 -0.12 24.74 27.79
C GLY A 153 0.51 23.35 27.70
N LYS A 154 0.30 22.50 28.72
CA LYS A 154 0.71 21.09 28.67
C LYS A 154 0.00 20.33 27.55
N SER A 155 -1.32 20.46 27.44
CA SER A 155 -2.10 19.78 26.39
C SER A 155 -1.66 20.18 24.98
N LEU A 156 -1.38 21.48 24.77
CA LEU A 156 -0.92 22.00 23.48
C LEU A 156 0.46 21.44 23.08
N THR A 157 1.43 21.48 24.01
CA THR A 157 2.79 20.95 23.77
C THR A 157 2.78 19.44 23.51
N PHE A 158 2.01 18.67 24.29
CA PHE A 158 1.81 17.25 24.03
C PHE A 158 1.07 16.98 22.72
N GLY A 159 0.09 17.81 22.35
CA GLY A 159 -0.62 17.74 21.08
C GLY A 159 0.31 17.88 19.89
N LEU A 160 1.20 18.88 19.91
CA LEU A 160 2.21 19.09 18.86
C LEU A 160 3.17 17.89 18.74
N PHE A 161 3.66 17.39 19.87
CA PHE A 161 4.54 16.21 19.85
C PHE A 161 3.80 14.97 19.31
N ASN A 162 2.53 14.79 19.68
CA ASN A 162 1.70 13.70 19.19
C ASN A 162 1.53 13.76 17.66
N VAL A 163 1.29 14.94 17.08
CA VAL A 163 1.22 15.10 15.61
C VAL A 163 2.52 14.65 14.93
N LEU A 164 3.68 15.04 15.47
CA LEU A 164 4.98 14.62 14.92
C LEU A 164 5.13 13.10 14.94
N THR A 165 4.72 12.45 16.02
CA THR A 165 4.82 10.99 16.11
C THR A 165 3.79 10.25 15.23
N ILE A 166 2.62 10.85 14.99
CA ILE A 166 1.58 10.29 14.13
C ILE A 166 2.01 10.22 12.65
N LEU A 167 3.02 10.99 12.23
CA LEU A 167 3.58 10.97 10.88
C LEU A 167 4.12 9.58 10.45
N VAL A 168 4.45 8.70 11.40
CA VAL A 168 4.91 7.34 11.12
C VAL A 168 3.87 6.54 10.32
N TYR A 169 2.58 6.75 10.58
CA TYR A 169 1.50 6.03 9.88
C TYR A 169 1.43 6.38 8.38
N PRO A 170 1.29 7.65 7.96
CA PRO A 170 1.36 8.04 6.56
C PRO A 170 2.58 7.51 5.81
N LEU A 171 3.76 7.52 6.45
CA LEU A 171 4.98 6.98 5.84
C LEU A 171 4.81 5.49 5.54
N TYR A 172 4.33 4.71 6.51
CA TYR A 172 4.06 3.29 6.31
C TYR A 172 3.05 3.02 5.18
N ILE A 173 1.99 3.83 5.07
CA ILE A 173 1.03 3.71 3.96
C ILE A 173 1.68 4.05 2.62
N GLN A 174 2.45 5.14 2.57
CA GLN A 174 3.18 5.54 1.37
C GLN A 174 4.13 4.43 0.90
N PHE A 175 4.79 3.73 1.83
CA PHE A 175 5.64 2.59 1.51
C PHE A 175 4.90 1.48 0.77
N LEU A 176 3.77 1.04 1.33
CA LEU A 176 2.95 -0.02 0.74
C LEU A 176 2.45 0.37 -0.64
N VAL A 177 1.98 1.61 -0.80
CA VAL A 177 1.47 2.10 -2.09
C VAL A 177 2.59 2.23 -3.11
N GLU A 178 3.76 2.79 -2.77
CA GLU A 178 4.89 2.87 -3.70
C GLU A 178 5.38 1.48 -4.13
N SER A 179 5.33 0.50 -3.24
CA SER A 179 5.64 -0.90 -3.61
C SER A 179 4.61 -1.47 -4.59
N CYS A 180 3.31 -1.17 -4.41
CA CYS A 180 2.27 -1.54 -5.38
C CYS A 180 2.50 -0.84 -6.73
N LEU A 181 2.85 0.44 -6.71
CA LEU A 181 3.07 1.27 -7.89
C LEU A 181 4.23 0.77 -8.76
N HIS A 182 5.30 0.28 -8.13
CA HIS A 182 6.39 -0.36 -8.86
C HIS A 182 5.89 -1.57 -9.65
N ILE A 183 5.08 -2.42 -9.02
CA ILE A 183 4.47 -3.57 -9.67
C ILE A 183 3.48 -3.13 -10.76
N HIS A 184 2.68 -2.07 -10.53
CA HIS A 184 1.83 -1.47 -11.58
C HIS A 184 2.65 -1.05 -12.80
N ALA A 185 3.81 -0.43 -12.58
CA ALA A 185 4.69 -0.02 -13.68
C ALA A 185 5.12 -1.22 -14.52
N CYS A 186 5.56 -2.31 -13.88
CA CYS A 186 5.96 -3.55 -14.57
C CYS A 186 4.80 -4.09 -15.43
N TRP A 187 3.61 -4.24 -14.84
CA TRP A 187 2.45 -4.80 -15.55
C TRP A 187 1.90 -3.89 -16.64
N LEU A 188 1.90 -2.57 -16.45
CA LEU A 188 1.49 -1.62 -17.47
C LEU A 188 2.45 -1.63 -18.68
N THR A 189 3.75 -1.86 -18.44
CA THR A 189 4.73 -2.05 -19.51
C THR A 189 4.48 -3.36 -20.26
N VAL A 190 4.16 -4.46 -19.56
CA VAL A 190 3.75 -5.72 -20.20
C VAL A 190 2.48 -5.53 -21.05
N GLU A 191 1.46 -4.86 -20.52
CA GLU A 191 0.21 -4.54 -21.24
C GLU A 191 0.48 -3.71 -22.51
N GLU A 192 1.42 -2.76 -22.46
CA GLU A 192 1.80 -1.99 -23.63
C GLU A 192 2.43 -2.86 -24.72
N HIS A 193 3.41 -3.70 -24.37
CA HIS A 193 4.04 -4.60 -25.34
C HIS A 193 3.03 -5.61 -25.91
N MET A 194 2.08 -6.06 -25.10
CA MET A 194 0.98 -6.90 -25.55
C MET A 194 0.07 -6.17 -26.55
N ARG A 195 -0.27 -4.91 -26.28
CA ARG A 195 -1.07 -4.10 -27.23
C ARG A 195 -0.34 -3.86 -28.54
N LEU A 196 0.97 -3.61 -28.51
CA LEU A 196 1.80 -3.49 -29.70
C LEU A 196 1.81 -4.80 -30.50
N LEU A 197 1.86 -5.95 -29.81
CA LEU A 197 1.78 -7.26 -30.43
C LEU A 197 0.44 -7.46 -31.17
N LYS A 198 -0.67 -7.07 -30.55
CA LYS A 198 -2.02 -7.13 -31.13
C LYS A 198 -2.23 -6.21 -32.33
N ASN A 199 -1.64 -5.02 -32.29
CA ASN A 199 -1.80 -4.02 -33.36
C ASN A 199 -0.88 -4.28 -34.57
N ASN A 200 0.08 -5.20 -34.46
CA ASN A 200 0.88 -5.61 -35.61
C ASN A 200 0.01 -6.41 -36.59
N ASP A 201 0.26 -6.21 -37.89
CA ASP A 201 -0.34 -7.06 -38.91
C ASP A 201 -0.07 -8.54 -38.62
N SER A 202 -1.10 -9.37 -38.79
CA SER A 202 -1.03 -10.82 -38.50
C SER A 202 0.09 -11.55 -39.27
N ARG A 203 0.53 -10.98 -40.40
CA ARG A 203 1.66 -11.44 -41.22
C ARG A 203 3.03 -11.02 -40.67
N ALA A 204 3.09 -9.97 -39.85
CA ALA A 204 4.31 -9.43 -39.22
C ALA A 204 4.52 -9.93 -37.77
N LEU A 205 3.59 -10.77 -37.28
CA LEU A 205 3.69 -11.44 -35.99
C LEU A 205 4.67 -12.62 -36.10
N THR A 206 5.80 -12.51 -35.41
CA THR A 206 6.81 -13.55 -35.37
C THR A 206 6.83 -14.24 -34.01
N ILE A 207 7.34 -15.47 -33.96
CA ILE A 207 7.44 -16.25 -32.73
C ILE A 207 8.35 -15.57 -31.70
N GLU A 208 9.40 -14.88 -32.15
CA GLU A 208 10.34 -14.14 -31.30
C GLU A 208 9.63 -13.04 -30.52
N LYS A 209 8.73 -12.30 -31.17
CA LYS A 209 7.97 -11.22 -30.53
C LYS A 209 7.03 -11.76 -29.44
N ILE A 210 6.37 -12.89 -29.69
CA ILE A 210 5.48 -13.51 -28.68
C ILE A 210 6.31 -14.04 -27.51
N ARG A 211 7.45 -14.68 -27.79
CA ARG A 211 8.40 -15.16 -26.76
C ARG A 211 8.93 -14.04 -25.89
N GLU A 212 9.25 -12.89 -26.50
CA GLU A 212 9.70 -11.70 -25.78
C GLU A 212 8.63 -11.22 -24.80
N VAL A 213 7.38 -11.03 -25.26
CA VAL A 213 6.28 -10.60 -24.38
C VAL A 213 5.97 -11.63 -23.29
N ARG A 214 5.99 -12.93 -23.61
CA ARG A 214 5.82 -14.01 -22.62
C ARG A 214 6.95 -14.02 -21.58
N SER A 215 8.18 -13.74 -22.00
CA SER A 215 9.32 -13.60 -21.09
C SER A 215 9.11 -12.42 -20.14
N MET A 216 8.73 -11.25 -20.66
CA MET A 216 8.41 -10.07 -19.84
C MET A 216 7.29 -10.35 -18.85
N TYR A 217 6.21 -11.03 -19.27
CA TYR A 217 5.13 -11.46 -18.39
C TYR A 217 5.64 -12.37 -17.26
N SER A 218 6.49 -13.34 -17.60
CA SER A 218 7.04 -14.28 -16.62
C SER A 218 7.96 -13.58 -15.61
N ILE A 219 8.75 -12.61 -16.07
CA ILE A 219 9.60 -11.77 -15.21
C ILE A 219 8.73 -10.92 -14.28
N ALA A 220 7.69 -10.25 -14.79
CA ALA A 220 6.76 -9.46 -13.99
C ALA A 220 6.05 -10.32 -12.92
N ALA A 221 5.66 -11.55 -13.28
CA ALA A 221 5.07 -12.51 -12.33
C ALA A 221 6.04 -12.87 -11.20
N VAL A 222 7.29 -13.20 -11.53
CA VAL A 222 8.34 -13.52 -10.54
C VAL A 222 8.64 -12.33 -9.62
N ILE A 223 8.68 -11.11 -10.16
CA ILE A 223 8.89 -9.90 -9.35
C ILE A 223 7.71 -9.66 -8.42
N THR A 224 6.49 -9.84 -8.92
CA THR A 224 5.27 -9.71 -8.10
C THR A 224 5.29 -10.70 -6.94
N GLU A 225 5.66 -11.96 -7.19
CA GLU A 225 5.79 -12.99 -6.15
C GLU A 225 6.89 -12.66 -5.13
N LYS A 226 8.05 -12.19 -5.58
CA LYS A 226 9.13 -11.75 -4.69
C LYS A 226 8.70 -10.58 -3.81
N MET A 227 8.03 -9.59 -4.41
CA MET A 227 7.50 -8.43 -3.70
C MET A 227 6.39 -8.84 -2.71
N ASP A 228 5.50 -9.76 -3.09
CA ASP A 228 4.49 -10.34 -2.18
C ASP A 228 5.16 -11.00 -0.97
N SER A 229 6.19 -11.82 -1.22
CA SER A 229 6.92 -12.50 -0.16
C SER A 229 7.64 -11.53 0.78
N PHE A 230 8.14 -10.41 0.26
CA PHE A 230 8.79 -9.37 1.05
C PHE A 230 7.78 -8.56 1.88
N LEU A 231 6.61 -8.24 1.30
CA LEU A 231 5.55 -7.45 1.93
C LEU A 231 4.55 -8.30 2.73
N ARG A 232 4.71 -9.62 2.80
CA ARG A 232 3.80 -10.56 3.45
C ARG A 232 3.37 -10.11 4.85
N PHE A 233 4.34 -9.82 5.71
CA PHE A 233 4.06 -9.38 7.08
C PHE A 233 3.48 -7.97 7.12
N PRO A 234 4.07 -6.95 6.46
CA PRO A 234 3.50 -5.62 6.38
C PRO A 234 2.03 -5.58 5.95
N ILE A 235 1.68 -6.30 4.89
CA ILE A 235 0.32 -6.35 4.33
C ILE A 235 -0.63 -6.99 5.34
N ALA A 236 -0.22 -8.08 5.98
CA ALA A 236 -1.03 -8.79 6.97
C ALA A 236 -1.34 -7.92 8.19
N ILE A 237 -0.32 -7.29 8.78
CA ILE A 237 -0.47 -6.39 9.93
C ILE A 237 -1.29 -5.16 9.57
N PHE A 238 -1.02 -4.54 8.41
CA PHE A 238 -1.80 -3.42 7.90
C PHE A 238 -3.29 -3.79 7.81
N SER A 239 -3.59 -4.90 7.13
CA SER A 239 -4.97 -5.31 6.89
C SER A 239 -5.67 -5.66 8.20
N ALA A 240 -5.04 -6.47 9.07
CA ALA A 240 -5.62 -6.85 10.36
C ALA A 240 -5.91 -5.63 11.24
N PHE A 241 -4.96 -4.70 11.36
CA PHE A 241 -5.15 -3.48 12.15
C PHE A 241 -6.28 -2.61 11.60
N PHE A 242 -6.32 -2.37 10.28
CA PHE A 242 -7.35 -1.52 9.69
C PHE A 242 -8.74 -2.16 9.73
N ILE A 243 -8.85 -3.47 9.57
CA ILE A 243 -10.13 -4.20 9.72
C ILE A 243 -10.68 -4.00 11.14
N ILE A 244 -9.88 -4.32 12.16
CA ILE A 244 -10.30 -4.23 13.57
C ILE A 244 -10.57 -2.77 13.95
N ALA A 245 -9.70 -1.85 13.54
CA ALA A 245 -9.89 -0.42 13.82
C ALA A 245 -11.17 0.10 13.18
N ASN A 246 -11.40 -0.16 11.88
CA ASN A 246 -12.61 0.31 11.19
C ASN A 246 -13.87 -0.26 11.85
N PHE A 247 -13.85 -1.53 12.27
CA PHE A 247 -14.95 -2.13 13.02
C PHE A 247 -15.23 -1.38 14.33
N ILE A 248 -14.21 -1.15 15.17
CA ILE A 248 -14.36 -0.43 16.44
C ILE A 248 -14.86 1.00 16.23
N PHE A 249 -14.34 1.70 15.22
CA PHE A 249 -14.79 3.06 14.88
C PHE A 249 -16.23 3.07 14.34
N PHE A 250 -16.62 2.06 13.57
CA PHE A 250 -18.00 1.91 13.09
C PHE A 250 -18.96 1.74 14.27
N VAL A 251 -18.67 0.82 15.20
CA VAL A 251 -19.47 0.61 16.41
C VAL A 251 -19.58 1.91 17.21
N ARG A 252 -18.46 2.62 17.40
CA ARG A 252 -18.46 3.89 18.14
C ARG A 252 -19.30 4.97 17.48
N VAL A 253 -19.24 5.10 16.15
CA VAL A 253 -20.06 6.06 15.40
C VAL A 253 -21.54 5.71 15.50
N TRP A 254 -21.87 4.42 15.56
CA TRP A 254 -23.23 3.93 15.72
C TRP A 254 -23.79 4.19 17.13
N THR A 255 -22.99 3.95 18.18
CA THR A 255 -23.43 4.13 19.57
C THR A 255 -23.39 5.58 20.04
N GLU A 256 -22.36 6.34 19.65
CA GLU A 256 -22.12 7.72 20.06
C GLU A 256 -21.80 8.57 18.83
N PHE A 257 -22.85 9.03 18.16
CA PHE A 257 -22.67 9.82 16.94
C PHE A 257 -21.89 11.11 17.22
N SER A 258 -20.77 11.27 16.53
CA SER A 258 -19.95 12.47 16.56
C SER A 258 -19.45 12.76 15.14
N ILE A 259 -19.61 14.00 14.67
CA ILE A 259 -19.13 14.44 13.35
C ILE A 259 -17.62 14.18 13.21
N ILE A 260 -16.85 14.44 14.26
CA ILE A 260 -15.40 14.21 14.29
C ILE A 260 -15.12 12.70 14.24
N GLY A 261 -15.92 11.88 14.94
CA GLY A 261 -15.83 10.43 14.90
C GLY A 261 -16.10 9.87 13.50
N LEU A 262 -17.18 10.33 12.85
CA LEU A 262 -17.55 9.96 11.49
C LEU A 262 -16.47 10.35 10.49
N ALA A 263 -15.94 11.58 10.56
CA ALA A 263 -14.86 12.04 9.68
C ALA A 263 -13.59 11.16 9.80
N ARG A 264 -13.21 10.77 11.02
CA ARG A 264 -12.08 9.83 11.24
C ARG A 264 -12.35 8.46 10.64
N TYR A 265 -13.56 7.95 10.82
CA TYR A 265 -13.97 6.66 10.26
C TYR A 265 -13.88 6.68 8.73
N ILE A 266 -14.52 7.67 8.09
CA ILE A 266 -14.53 7.81 6.62
C ILE A 266 -13.10 7.91 6.08
N LEU A 267 -12.23 8.71 6.71
CA LEU A 267 -10.85 8.86 6.27
C LEU A 267 -10.06 7.55 6.38
N ARG A 268 -10.17 6.85 7.53
CA ARG A 268 -9.48 5.56 7.75
C ARG A 268 -9.97 4.49 6.79
N PHE A 269 -11.28 4.39 6.60
CA PHE A 269 -11.90 3.46 5.67
C PHE A 269 -11.47 3.75 4.22
N SER A 270 -11.40 5.03 3.85
CA SER A 270 -10.92 5.46 2.53
C SER A 270 -9.46 5.10 2.30
N ILE A 271 -8.58 5.32 3.29
CA ILE A 271 -7.16 4.92 3.22
C ILE A 271 -7.03 3.39 3.07
N PHE A 272 -7.77 2.62 3.88
CA PHE A 272 -7.78 1.17 3.78
C PHE A 272 -8.22 0.70 2.39
N SER A 273 -9.37 1.21 1.93
CA SER A 273 -9.92 0.87 0.62
C SER A 273 -8.97 1.24 -0.51
N PHE A 274 -8.29 2.38 -0.42
CA PHE A 274 -7.32 2.83 -1.40
C PHE A 274 -6.10 1.89 -1.49
N VAL A 275 -5.53 1.48 -0.35
CA VAL A 275 -4.39 0.55 -0.35
C VAL A 275 -4.82 -0.80 -0.93
N ILE A 276 -5.95 -1.35 -0.47
CA ILE A 276 -6.50 -2.62 -0.97
C ILE A 276 -6.82 -2.54 -2.47
N TRP A 277 -7.37 -1.42 -2.95
CA TRP A 277 -7.62 -1.20 -4.37
C TRP A 277 -6.32 -1.27 -5.20
N ASN A 278 -5.22 -0.68 -4.73
CA ASN A 278 -3.93 -0.78 -5.41
C ASN A 278 -3.43 -2.23 -5.50
N MET A 279 -3.65 -3.04 -4.45
CA MET A 279 -3.29 -4.47 -4.45
C MET A 279 -4.17 -5.27 -5.42
N ILE A 280 -5.48 -5.05 -5.42
CA ILE A 280 -6.43 -5.66 -6.36
C ILE A 280 -6.08 -5.28 -7.80
N TYR A 281 -5.67 -4.03 -8.03
CA TYR A 281 -5.34 -3.55 -9.37
C TYR A 281 -4.17 -4.32 -9.99
N ILE A 282 -3.20 -4.80 -9.19
CA ILE A 282 -2.14 -5.69 -9.67
C ILE A 282 -2.73 -6.97 -10.24
N HIS A 283 -3.60 -7.64 -9.47
CA HIS A 283 -4.26 -8.86 -9.90
C HIS A 283 -5.15 -8.65 -11.15
N TYR A 284 -5.83 -7.50 -11.24
CA TYR A 284 -6.57 -7.12 -12.43
C TYR A 284 -5.66 -6.97 -13.66
N LEU A 285 -4.53 -6.28 -13.53
CA LEU A 285 -3.60 -6.09 -14.64
C LEU A 285 -3.01 -7.42 -15.14
N THR A 286 -2.74 -8.38 -14.25
CA THR A 286 -2.20 -9.68 -14.64
C THR A 286 -3.20 -10.52 -15.44
N HIS A 287 -4.48 -10.45 -15.07
CA HIS A 287 -5.56 -11.19 -15.74
C HIS A 287 -5.99 -10.54 -17.04
N LYS A 288 -5.94 -9.21 -17.13
CA LYS A 288 -6.28 -8.48 -18.36
C LYS A 288 -5.42 -8.92 -19.56
N SER A 289 -4.18 -9.36 -19.32
CA SER A 289 -3.33 -9.93 -20.36
C SER A 289 -3.90 -11.19 -21.01
N PHE A 290 -4.76 -11.95 -20.31
CA PHE A 290 -5.39 -13.15 -20.86
C PHE A 290 -6.24 -12.83 -22.09
N ASP A 291 -7.15 -11.86 -21.99
CA ASP A 291 -8.04 -11.48 -23.09
C ASP A 291 -7.25 -10.95 -24.30
N GLU A 292 -6.17 -10.22 -24.05
CA GLU A 292 -5.30 -9.70 -25.10
C GLU A 292 -4.58 -10.82 -25.85
N VAL A 293 -3.97 -11.79 -25.15
CA VAL A 293 -3.33 -12.95 -25.77
C VAL A 293 -4.34 -13.87 -26.44
N TYR A 294 -5.50 -14.07 -25.82
CA TYR A 294 -6.55 -14.93 -26.36
C TYR A 294 -7.05 -14.39 -27.70
N SER A 295 -7.16 -13.06 -27.83
CA SER A 295 -7.52 -12.43 -29.11
C SER A 295 -6.53 -12.71 -30.25
N LEU A 296 -5.26 -13.00 -29.96
CA LEU A 296 -4.24 -13.36 -30.96
C LEU A 296 -4.49 -14.76 -31.55
N SER A 297 -5.08 -15.68 -30.78
CA SER A 297 -5.34 -17.05 -31.24
C SER A 297 -6.34 -17.14 -32.40
N TYR A 298 -7.14 -16.10 -32.63
CA TYR A 298 -8.07 -16.02 -33.76
C TYR A 298 -7.39 -15.65 -35.08
N GLY A 299 -6.14 -15.19 -35.05
CA GLY A 299 -5.40 -14.82 -36.24
C GLY A 299 -4.93 -16.03 -37.05
N LYS A 300 -4.87 -15.86 -38.38
CA LYS A 300 -4.27 -16.86 -39.28
C LYS A 300 -2.75 -16.78 -39.20
N HIS A 301 -2.18 -17.47 -38.22
CA HIS A 301 -0.73 -17.53 -38.02
C HIS A 301 -0.12 -18.88 -38.41
N THR A 302 1.21 -18.93 -38.47
CA THR A 302 1.93 -20.19 -38.65
C THR A 302 1.71 -21.11 -37.44
N PHE A 303 1.84 -22.42 -37.66
CA PHE A 303 1.70 -23.42 -36.59
C PHE A 303 2.59 -23.12 -35.37
N GLN A 304 3.83 -22.68 -35.61
CA GLN A 304 4.78 -22.33 -34.56
C GLN A 304 4.32 -21.14 -33.71
N VAL A 305 3.75 -20.12 -34.35
CA VAL A 305 3.19 -18.94 -33.66
C VAL A 305 1.97 -19.33 -32.83
N ASN A 306 1.05 -20.12 -33.38
CA ASN A 306 -0.11 -20.59 -32.63
C ASN A 306 0.28 -21.41 -31.40
N ASN A 307 1.26 -22.32 -31.55
CA ASN A 307 1.75 -23.10 -30.41
C ASN A 307 2.33 -22.21 -29.29
N GLU A 308 3.08 -21.16 -29.65
CA GLU A 308 3.61 -20.21 -28.67
C GLU A 308 2.50 -19.38 -27.99
N ILE A 309 1.45 -18.99 -28.73
CA ILE A 309 0.26 -18.31 -28.16
C ILE A 309 -0.43 -19.24 -27.15
N HIS A 310 -0.62 -20.52 -27.48
CA HIS A 310 -1.22 -21.48 -26.55
C HIS A 310 -0.36 -21.71 -25.30
N LEU A 311 0.96 -21.82 -25.43
CA LEU A 311 1.87 -21.88 -24.28
C LEU A 311 1.79 -20.63 -23.41
N PHE A 312 1.59 -19.46 -24.03
CA PHE A 312 1.42 -18.22 -23.29
C PHE A 312 0.07 -18.19 -22.53
N LEU A 313 -1.02 -18.59 -23.19
CA LEU A 313 -2.34 -18.70 -22.54
C LEU A 313 -2.32 -19.67 -21.35
N ASP A 314 -1.69 -20.82 -21.52
CA ASP A 314 -1.54 -21.82 -20.45
C ASP A 314 -0.73 -21.23 -19.28
N ARG A 315 0.37 -20.51 -19.57
CA ARG A 315 1.16 -19.83 -18.55
C ARG A 315 0.35 -18.78 -17.78
N ILE A 316 -0.45 -17.98 -18.46
CA ILE A 316 -1.31 -16.96 -17.82
C ILE A 316 -2.37 -17.65 -16.96
N GLY A 317 -3.07 -18.65 -17.52
CA GLY A 317 -4.15 -19.37 -16.85
C GLY A 317 -3.71 -20.14 -15.60
N GLN A 318 -2.48 -20.63 -15.56
CA GLN A 318 -1.90 -21.28 -14.39
C GLN A 318 -1.32 -20.30 -13.36
N SER A 319 -1.10 -19.03 -13.73
CA SER A 319 -0.40 -18.07 -12.88
C SER A 319 -1.37 -17.26 -12.01
N ASN A 320 -1.51 -17.67 -10.74
CA ASN A 320 -2.20 -16.88 -9.72
C ASN A 320 -1.30 -15.75 -9.21
N VAL A 321 -1.21 -14.67 -9.99
CA VAL A 321 -0.35 -13.53 -9.68
C VAL A 321 -1.12 -12.42 -8.96
N GLY A 322 -0.55 -11.94 -7.86
CA GLY A 322 -1.07 -10.84 -7.05
C GLY A 322 -0.48 -10.85 -5.65
N PHE A 323 -0.91 -9.91 -4.81
CA PHE A 323 -0.55 -9.93 -3.39
C PHE A 323 -1.48 -10.82 -2.59
N SER A 324 -0.95 -11.39 -1.52
CA SER A 324 -1.63 -12.36 -0.69
C SER A 324 -1.68 -11.92 0.77
N PHE A 325 -2.79 -12.24 1.44
CA PHE A 325 -2.87 -12.16 2.88
C PHE A 325 -2.15 -13.37 3.49
N LEU A 326 -0.96 -13.14 4.03
CA LEU A 326 -0.10 -14.17 4.65
C LEU A 326 0.24 -15.38 3.74
N LYS A 327 0.19 -15.26 2.41
CA LYS A 327 0.27 -16.41 1.48
C LYS A 327 -0.85 -17.46 1.64
N ILE A 328 -1.95 -17.09 2.30
CA ILE A 328 -3.11 -17.99 2.49
C ILE A 328 -4.15 -17.72 1.41
N SER A 329 -4.46 -16.45 1.15
CA SER A 329 -5.47 -16.04 0.18
C SER A 329 -5.01 -14.83 -0.61
N LEU A 330 -5.28 -14.81 -1.91
CA LEU A 330 -4.93 -13.70 -2.79
C LEU A 330 -5.90 -12.54 -2.57
N ILE A 331 -5.39 -11.31 -2.55
CA ILE A 331 -6.18 -10.09 -2.34
C ILE A 331 -6.89 -9.76 -3.66
N THR A 332 -8.01 -10.43 -3.88
CA THR A 332 -8.90 -10.27 -5.03
C THR A 332 -10.13 -9.44 -4.65
N PRO A 333 -10.94 -9.02 -5.63
CA PRO A 333 -12.27 -8.48 -5.35
C PRO A 333 -13.13 -9.45 -4.53
N THR A 334 -13.03 -10.75 -4.78
CA THR A 334 -13.78 -11.78 -4.03
C THR A 334 -13.36 -11.83 -2.56
N PHE A 335 -12.07 -11.73 -2.25
CA PHE A 335 -11.57 -11.62 -0.88
C PHE A 335 -12.18 -10.41 -0.15
N VAL A 336 -12.24 -9.26 -0.81
CA VAL A 336 -12.84 -8.04 -0.23
C VAL A 336 -14.35 -8.20 -0.02
N THR A 337 -15.08 -8.81 -0.97
CA THR A 337 -16.51 -9.07 -0.77
C THR A 337 -16.74 -10.02 0.40
N SER A 338 -15.94 -11.07 0.56
CA SER A 338 -16.04 -11.98 1.70
C SER A 338 -15.76 -11.27 3.03
N LEU A 339 -14.75 -10.39 3.06
CA LEU A 339 -14.43 -9.58 4.23
C LEU A 339 -15.55 -8.58 4.58
N ALA A 340 -16.16 -7.96 3.57
CA ALA A 340 -17.30 -7.06 3.75
C ALA A 340 -18.51 -7.81 4.29
N SER A 341 -18.83 -8.98 3.73
CA SER A 341 -19.90 -9.86 4.22
C SER A 341 -19.65 -10.29 5.68
N LEU A 342 -18.43 -10.72 6.00
CA LEU A 342 -18.05 -11.07 7.37
C LEU A 342 -18.24 -9.89 8.33
N THR A 343 -17.77 -8.70 7.94
CA THR A 343 -17.91 -7.48 8.76
C THR A 343 -19.39 -7.15 8.99
N LEU A 344 -20.22 -7.25 7.95
CA LEU A 344 -21.65 -7.02 8.03
C LEU A 344 -22.33 -8.04 8.96
N THR A 345 -22.01 -9.34 8.83
CA THR A 345 -22.55 -10.39 9.70
C THR A 345 -22.21 -10.12 11.17
N PHE A 346 -20.95 -9.74 11.47
CA PHE A 346 -20.55 -9.39 12.83
C PHE A 346 -21.32 -8.17 13.37
N VAL A 347 -21.48 -7.12 12.56
CA VAL A 347 -22.27 -5.94 12.93
C VAL A 347 -23.72 -6.31 13.24
N LEU A 348 -24.34 -7.15 12.40
CA LEU A 348 -25.73 -7.58 12.59
C LEU A 348 -25.91 -8.50 13.81
N SER A 349 -24.89 -9.27 14.19
CA SER A 349 -24.91 -10.09 15.41
C SER A 349 -24.58 -9.30 16.69
N LEU A 350 -24.17 -8.04 16.58
CA LEU A 350 -23.75 -7.26 17.73
C LEU A 350 -24.87 -6.97 18.74
N PRO A 351 -26.11 -6.62 18.31
CA PRO A 351 -27.22 -6.41 19.24
C PRO A 351 -27.52 -7.65 20.10
N SER A 352 -27.54 -8.84 19.50
CA SER A 352 -27.78 -10.09 20.23
C SER A 352 -26.65 -10.43 21.21
N LEU A 353 -25.40 -10.11 20.86
CA LEU A 353 -24.26 -10.29 21.77
C LEU A 353 -24.28 -9.29 22.94
N ILE A 354 -24.84 -8.10 22.75
CA ILE A 354 -24.96 -7.08 23.81
C ILE A 354 -26.10 -7.45 24.77
N GLU A 355 -27.23 -7.99 24.28
CA GLU A 355 -28.33 -8.48 25.12
C GLU A 355 -27.95 -9.68 25.99
N GLU A 356 -27.01 -10.54 25.57
CA GLU A 356 -26.52 -11.65 26.40
C GLU A 356 -25.50 -11.23 27.48
N ILE A 357 -24.94 -10.03 27.39
CA ILE A 357 -23.87 -9.53 28.28
C ILE A 357 -24.42 -8.58 29.36
N ILE A 358 -25.62 -8.03 29.18
CA ILE A 358 -26.36 -7.21 30.16
C ILE A 358 -27.32 -8.10 30.92
#